data_AF-A0A3C1KS11-F1
#
_entry.id   AF-A0A3C1KS11-F1
#
_cell.length_a   1.000
_cell.length_b   1.000
_cell.length_c   1.000
_cell.angle_alpha   90.00
_cell.angle_beta   90.00
_cell.angle_gamma   90.00
#
_symmetry.space_group_name_H-M   'P 1'
#
loop_
_entity.id
_entity.type
_entity.pdbx_description
1 polymer ?
#
loop_
_entity_poly.entity_id
_entity_poly.type
_entity_poly.pdbx_seq_one_letter_code
_entity_poly.pdbx_strand_id
1 'polypeptide(L)'
;MAEDREGLARAAERVGYAMGDPGSHYRELVLDMLLLALEPLRHPGAYDFGASDMPARLMELGQSVSGFRDFWQAPPTDAIYFHRKLGGLFMLAHRLKARVDVATLMAAHIRTP
;
A
#
# COMPACT_ATOMS: atom_id res chain seq x y z
N MET A 1 12.76 -10.17 9.21
CA MET A 1 13.29 -8.80 9.25
C MET A 1 12.22 -7.96 9.90
N ALA A 2 12.53 -7.22 10.97
CA ALA A 2 11.59 -6.22 11.47
C ALA A 2 11.27 -5.28 10.30
N GLU A 3 9.98 -5.11 9.99
CA GLU A 3 9.57 -4.14 8.97
C GLU A 3 10.15 -2.78 9.35
N ASP A 4 10.87 -2.12 8.43
CA ASP A 4 11.35 -0.76 8.65
C ASP A 4 10.16 0.21 8.54
N ARG A 5 9.27 0.13 9.54
CA ARG A 5 8.04 0.93 9.63
C ARG A 5 8.38 2.41 9.69
N GLU A 6 9.50 2.77 10.31
CA GLU A 6 9.96 4.15 10.37
C GLU A 6 10.53 4.63 9.03
N GLY A 7 11.22 3.77 8.29
CA GLY A 7 11.60 4.01 6.90
C GLY A 7 10.37 4.21 6.00
N LEU A 8 9.35 3.37 6.15
CA LEU A 8 8.11 3.47 5.40
C LEU A 8 7.35 4.77 5.73
N ALA A 9 7.23 5.13 7.01
CA ALA A 9 6.59 6.38 7.43
C ALA A 9 7.31 7.60 6.82
N ARG A 10 8.64 7.65 6.91
CA ARG A 10 9.42 8.72 6.28
C ARG A 10 9.25 8.76 4.76
N ALA A 11 9.11 7.60 4.12
CA ALA A 11 8.84 7.54 2.67
C ALA A 11 7.43 8.05 2.34
N ALA A 12 6.43 7.66 3.11
CA ALA A 12 5.05 8.12 2.94
C ALA A 12 4.93 9.63 3.17
N GLU A 13 5.59 10.18 4.20
CA GLU A 13 5.67 11.63 4.43
C GLU A 13 6.26 12.38 3.22
N ARG A 14 7.33 11.85 2.61
CA ARG A 14 7.92 12.44 1.38
C ARG A 14 6.98 12.44 0.18
N VAL A 15 6.03 11.50 0.13
CA VAL A 15 4.98 11.42 -0.89
C VAL A 15 3.74 12.25 -0.49
N GLY A 16 3.74 12.82 0.72
CA GLY A 16 2.73 13.76 1.21
C GLY A 16 1.61 13.14 2.05
N TYR A 17 1.82 11.96 2.61
CA TYR A 17 0.88 11.39 3.59
C TYR A 17 1.04 12.10 4.94
N ALA A 18 -0.09 12.45 5.56
CA ALA A 18 -0.12 12.79 6.97
C ALA A 18 0.00 11.50 7.78
N MET A 19 1.16 11.24 8.38
CA MET A 19 1.39 10.01 9.17
C MET A 19 0.97 10.14 10.63
N GLY A 20 0.68 11.35 11.12
CA GLY A 20 0.44 11.62 12.54
C GLY A 20 1.66 11.34 13.42
N ASP A 21 1.45 11.44 14.74
CA ASP A 21 2.55 11.34 15.70
C ASP A 21 3.15 9.93 15.77
N PRO A 22 4.47 9.79 15.99
CA PRO A 22 5.12 8.51 16.25
C PRO A 22 4.41 7.70 17.34
N GLY A 23 4.12 6.43 17.08
CA GLY A 23 3.44 5.53 18.00
C GLY A 23 1.94 5.81 18.20
N SER A 24 1.36 6.80 17.51
CA SER A 24 -0.09 7.00 17.53
C SER A 24 -0.81 5.85 16.83
N HIS A 25 -2.03 5.54 17.30
CA HIS A 25 -2.86 4.51 16.66
C HIS A 25 -3.16 4.84 15.19
N TYR A 26 -3.32 6.13 14.87
CA TYR A 26 -3.50 6.58 13.50
C TYR A 26 -2.29 6.24 12.61
N ARG A 27 -1.06 6.50 13.08
CA ARG A 27 0.17 6.18 12.35
C ARG A 27 0.26 4.68 12.07
N GLU A 28 0.00 3.85 13.07
CA GLU A 28 0.04 2.40 12.91
C GLU A 28 -1.02 1.91 11.91
N LEU A 29 -2.22 2.48 11.97
CA LEU A 29 -3.29 2.18 11.02
C LEU A 29 -2.90 2.52 9.58
N VAL A 30 -2.33 3.71 9.33
CA VAL A 30 -1.87 4.12 8.00
C VAL A 30 -0.72 3.21 7.52
N LEU A 31 0.23 2.87 8.40
CA LEU A 31 1.31 1.95 8.07
C LEU A 31 0.78 0.57 7.68
N ASP A 32 -0.19 0.03 8.41
CA ASP A 32 -0.80 -1.26 8.10
C ASP A 32 -1.50 -1.24 6.74
N MET A 33 -2.21 -0.16 6.40
CA MET A 33 -2.81 0.02 5.07
C MET A 33 -1.75 0.04 3.96
N LEU A 34 -0.66 0.78 4.16
CA LEU A 34 0.43 0.86 3.19
C LEU A 34 1.12 -0.49 3.00
N LEU A 35 1.41 -1.21 4.09
CA LEU A 35 2.04 -2.53 4.04
C LEU A 35 1.14 -3.56 3.36
N LEU A 36 -0.17 -3.51 3.62
CA LEU A 36 -1.16 -4.35 2.95
C LEU A 36 -1.24 -4.07 1.45
N ALA A 37 -1.24 -2.79 1.05
CA ALA A 37 -1.22 -2.41 -0.36
C ALA A 37 0.07 -2.87 -1.09
N LEU A 38 1.18 -3.01 -0.35
CA LEU A 38 2.47 -3.52 -0.85
C LEU A 38 2.58 -5.05 -0.84
N GLU A 39 1.55 -5.78 -0.42
CA GLU A 39 1.56 -7.24 -0.35
C GLU A 39 2.06 -7.92 -1.66
N PRO A 40 1.61 -7.53 -2.87
CA PRO A 40 2.09 -8.17 -4.10
C PRO A 40 3.59 -8.02 -4.32
N LEU A 41 4.19 -6.89 -3.90
CA LEU A 41 5.63 -6.63 -4.04
C LEU A 41 6.47 -7.42 -3.04
N ARG A 42 5.86 -7.89 -1.94
CA ARG A 42 6.53 -8.56 -0.83
C ARG A 42 6.27 -10.06 -0.81
N HIS A 43 5.32 -10.52 -1.62
CA HIS A 43 5.00 -11.93 -1.74
C HIS A 43 6.15 -12.68 -2.43
N PRO A 44 6.61 -13.82 -1.86
CA PRO A 44 7.66 -14.62 -2.48
C PRO A 44 7.14 -15.33 -3.74
N GLY A 45 7.78 -15.08 -4.88
CA GLY A 45 7.39 -15.66 -6.16
C GLY A 45 6.10 -15.07 -6.72
N ALA A 46 5.41 -15.83 -7.57
CA ALA A 46 4.22 -15.33 -8.27
C ALA A 46 3.06 -15.06 -7.30
N TYR A 47 2.61 -13.81 -7.26
CA TYR A 47 1.41 -13.39 -6.54
C TYR A 47 0.17 -13.75 -7.37
N ASP A 48 -0.77 -14.49 -6.76
CA ASP A 48 -2.03 -14.86 -7.40
C ASP A 48 -3.07 -13.76 -7.17
N PHE A 49 -3.17 -12.84 -8.13
CA PHE A 49 -4.14 -11.75 -8.05
C PHE A 49 -5.57 -12.27 -8.05
N GLY A 50 -5.86 -13.40 -8.71
CA GLY A 50 -7.22 -13.94 -8.80
C GLY A 50 -7.73 -14.54 -7.49
N ALA A 51 -6.81 -15.00 -6.63
CA ALA A 51 -7.12 -15.56 -5.31
C ALA A 51 -6.97 -14.53 -4.17
N SER A 52 -6.46 -13.33 -4.45
CA SER A 52 -6.20 -12.32 -3.43
C SER A 52 -7.48 -11.75 -2.82
N ASP A 53 -7.53 -11.70 -1.50
CA ASP A 53 -8.51 -11.00 -0.67
C ASP A 53 -8.04 -9.61 -0.20
N MET A 54 -6.82 -9.18 -0.57
CA MET A 54 -6.21 -7.91 -0.15
C MET A 54 -7.15 -6.69 -0.28
N PRO A 55 -7.90 -6.49 -1.38
CA PRO A 55 -8.83 -5.36 -1.49
C PRO A 55 -9.91 -5.34 -0.41
N ALA A 56 -10.41 -6.51 0.01
CA ALA A 56 -11.41 -6.61 1.07
C ALA A 56 -10.79 -6.25 2.42
N ARG A 57 -9.61 -6.80 2.74
CA ARG A 57 -8.83 -6.44 3.94
C ARG A 57 -8.53 -4.94 4.01
N LEU A 58 -8.19 -4.32 2.87
CA LEU A 58 -7.89 -2.89 2.80
C LEU A 58 -9.15 -2.04 3.02
N MET A 59 -10.30 -2.49 2.52
CA MET A 59 -11.59 -1.86 2.78
C MET A 59 -11.97 -1.92 4.27
N GLU A 60 -11.85 -3.09 4.90
CA GLU A 60 -12.10 -3.29 6.32
C GLU A 60 -11.22 -2.38 7.18
N LEU A 61 -9.93 -2.31 6.85
CA LEU A 61 -8.99 -1.41 7.54
C LEU A 61 -9.34 0.07 7.29
N GLY A 62 -9.77 0.43 6.08
CA GLY A 62 -10.24 1.78 5.76
C GLY A 62 -11.49 2.19 6.55
N GLN A 63 -12.33 1.25 6.98
CA GLN A 63 -13.49 1.57 7.81
C GLN A 63 -13.10 1.99 9.22
N SER A 64 -12.03 1.45 9.79
CA SER A 64 -11.54 1.85 11.12
C SER A 64 -10.91 3.26 11.11
N VAL A 65 -10.42 3.73 9.95
CA VAL A 65 -9.90 5.08 9.76
C VAL A 65 -10.96 6.16 9.98
N SER A 66 -12.24 5.84 9.80
CA SER A 66 -13.35 6.79 10.01
C SER A 66 -13.41 7.35 11.44
N GLY A 67 -12.86 6.63 12.43
CA GLY A 67 -12.68 7.12 13.80
C GLY A 67 -11.60 8.20 13.96
N PHE A 68 -10.77 8.42 12.94
CA PHE A 68 -9.67 9.39 12.89
C PHE A 68 -9.92 10.49 11.85
N ARG A 69 -11.19 10.79 11.58
CA ARG A 69 -11.61 11.73 10.53
C ARG A 69 -10.93 13.10 10.63
N ASP A 70 -10.60 13.54 11.85
CA ASP A 70 -9.93 14.82 12.11
C ASP A 70 -8.43 14.81 11.76
N PHE A 71 -7.80 13.62 11.75
CA PHE A 71 -6.41 13.42 11.33
C PHE A 71 -6.30 13.07 9.84
N TRP A 72 -7.38 12.55 9.25
CA TRP A 72 -7.41 12.14 7.86
C TRP A 72 -7.35 13.35 6.91
N GLN A 73 -6.17 13.59 6.36
CA GLN A 73 -6.00 14.51 5.24
C GLN A 73 -6.01 13.74 3.93
N ALA A 74 -6.72 14.27 2.94
CA ALA A 74 -6.65 13.73 1.59
C ALA A 74 -5.18 13.81 1.12
N PRO A 75 -4.58 12.71 0.62
CA PRO A 75 -3.24 12.74 0.07
C PRO A 75 -3.15 13.79 -1.05
N PRO A 76 -1.96 14.33 -1.35
CA PRO A 76 -1.81 15.25 -2.48
C PRO A 76 -2.30 14.59 -3.78
N THR A 77 -2.73 15.42 -4.72
CA THR A 77 -3.34 15.00 -5.98
C THR A 77 -2.51 13.94 -6.71
N ASP A 78 -1.18 14.08 -6.72
CA ASP A 78 -0.28 13.13 -7.37
C ASP A 78 -0.36 11.73 -6.73
N ALA A 79 -0.34 11.66 -5.39
CA ALA A 79 -0.49 10.40 -4.65
C ALA A 79 -1.86 9.74 -4.93
N ILE A 80 -2.92 10.53 -5.06
CA ILE A 80 -4.25 10.03 -5.45
C ILE A 80 -4.23 9.43 -6.86
N TYR A 81 -3.58 10.09 -7.83
CA TYR A 81 -3.45 9.55 -9.19
C TYR A 81 -2.64 8.24 -9.21
N PHE A 82 -1.55 8.17 -8.44
CA PHE A 82 -0.79 6.93 -8.28
C PHE A 82 -1.66 5.80 -7.71
N HIS A 83 -2.41 6.05 -6.63
CA HIS A 83 -3.33 5.05 -6.07
C HIS A 83 -4.35 4.55 -7.10
N ARG A 84 -4.95 5.45 -7.89
CA ARG A 84 -5.95 5.05 -8.90
C ARG A 84 -5.32 4.19 -10.00
N LYS A 85 -4.09 4.50 -10.43
CA LYS A 85 -3.36 3.65 -11.39
C LYS A 85 -3.07 2.27 -10.81
N LEU A 86 -2.54 2.22 -9.59
CA LEU A 86 -2.18 0.96 -8.94
C LEU A 86 -3.42 0.11 -8.64
N GLY A 87 -4.47 0.71 -8.08
CA GLY A 87 -5.73 0.03 -7.82
C GLY A 87 -6.39 -0.48 -9.10
N GLY A 88 -6.41 0.32 -10.17
CA GLY A 88 -6.92 -0.11 -11.48
C GLY A 88 -6.14 -1.28 -12.07
N LEU A 89 -4.81 -1.24 -12.01
CA LEU A 89 -3.95 -2.33 -12.48
C LEU A 89 -4.16 -3.60 -11.66
N PHE A 90 -4.28 -3.47 -10.34
CA PHE A 90 -4.59 -4.59 -9.46
C PHE A 90 -5.94 -5.22 -9.84
N MET A 91 -7.00 -4.41 -9.98
CA MET A 91 -8.33 -4.90 -10.34
C MET A 91 -8.33 -5.60 -11.70
N LEU A 92 -7.56 -5.09 -12.67
CA LEU A 92 -7.39 -5.73 -13.96
C LEU A 92 -6.67 -7.09 -13.83
N ALA A 93 -5.57 -7.15 -13.08
CA ALA A 93 -4.84 -8.39 -12.82
C ALA A 93 -5.71 -9.42 -12.09
N HIS A 94 -6.51 -8.99 -11.11
CA HIS A 94 -7.50 -9.81 -10.40
C HIS A 94 -8.55 -10.38 -11.37
N ARG A 95 -9.13 -9.52 -12.21
CA ARG A 95 -10.14 -9.91 -13.22
C ARG A 95 -9.61 -10.94 -14.21
N LEU A 96 -8.32 -10.85 -14.57
CA LEU A 96 -7.61 -11.76 -15.46
C LEU A 96 -7.05 -13.00 -14.75
N LYS A 97 -7.18 -13.09 -13.42
CA LYS A 97 -6.58 -14.15 -12.59
C LYS A 97 -5.07 -14.29 -12.85
N ALA A 98 -4.40 -13.17 -13.00
CA ALA A 98 -2.97 -13.14 -13.31
C ALA A 98 -2.15 -13.69 -12.14
N ARG A 99 -1.07 -14.40 -12.48
CA ARG A 99 -0.02 -14.81 -11.54
C ARG A 99 1.28 -14.13 -11.95
N VAL A 100 1.75 -13.19 -11.16
CA VAL A 100 2.91 -12.36 -11.51
C VAL A 100 3.86 -12.27 -10.34
N ASP A 101 5.14 -12.56 -10.57
CA ASP A 101 6.19 -12.29 -9.59
C ASP A 101 6.55 -10.80 -9.63
N VAL A 102 5.75 -10.01 -8.90
CA VAL A 102 5.89 -8.55 -8.85
C VAL A 102 7.21 -8.16 -8.19
N ALA A 103 7.65 -8.89 -7.15
CA ALA A 103 8.90 -8.64 -6.46
C ALA A 103 10.09 -8.70 -7.43
N THR A 104 10.20 -9.79 -8.21
CA THR A 104 11.27 -9.96 -9.20
C THR A 104 11.15 -8.93 -10.33
N LEU A 105 9.94 -8.68 -10.83
CA LEU A 105 9.70 -7.68 -11.88
C LEU A 105 10.15 -6.29 -11.43
N MET A 106 9.77 -5.87 -10.23
CA MET A 106 10.15 -4.57 -9.69
C MET A 106 11.65 -4.48 -9.39
N ALA A 107 12.30 -5.55 -8.92
CA ALA A 107 13.75 -5.57 -8.68
C ALA A 107 14.58 -5.33 -9.96
N ALA A 108 14.03 -5.64 -11.14
CA ALA A 108 14.65 -5.31 -12.44
C ALA A 108 14.58 -3.81 -12.79
N HIS A 109 13.62 -3.07 -12.20
CA HIS A 109 13.34 -1.67 -12.54
C HIS A 109 13.68 -0.67 -11.42
N ILE A 110 13.81 -1.13 -10.16
CA ILE A 110 14.20 -0.28 -9.02
C ILE A 110 15.72 -0.12 -8.92
N ARG A 111 16.51 -0.88 -9.70
CA ARG A 111 17.92 -0.54 -9.93
C ARG A 111 18.01 0.78 -10.70
N THR A 112 18.19 1.87 -9.97
CA THR A 112 18.78 3.10 -10.49
C THR A 112 20.30 3.04 -10.23
N PRO A 113 21.13 3.64 -11.10
CA PRO A 113 22.57 3.42 -11.20
C PRO A 113 23.37 3.77 -9.95
#